data_AF-A0A2M7L732-F1
#
_entry.id   AF-A0A2M7L732-F1
#
_cell.length_a   1.000
_cell.length_b   1.000
_cell.length_c   1.000
_cell.angle_alpha   90.00
_cell.angle_beta   90.00
_cell.angle_gamma   90.00
#
_symmetry.space_group_name_H-M   'P 1'
#
loop_
_entity.id
_entity.type
_entity.pdbx_description
1 polymer ?
#
loop_
_entity_poly.entity_id
_entity_poly.type
_entity_poly.pdbx_seq_one_letter_code
_entity_poly.pdbx_strand_id
1 'polypeptide(L)' 'MGDIKTGRYRHFKGGEYEVVAIAHHSETLEKMVIYRPLYADTGIWVRPYDTAVRLNIDQAQLV' A
#
# COMPACT_ATOMS: atom_id res chain seq x y z
N MET A 1 4.03 16.17 -0.23
CA MET A 1 3.59 14.76 -0.29
C MET A 1 4.63 13.92 0.40
N GLY A 2 4.24 13.14 1.42
CA GLY A 2 5.16 12.21 2.08
C GLY A 2 5.32 10.94 1.25
N ASP A 3 6.52 10.38 1.22
CA ASP A 3 6.74 9.05 0.64
C ASP A 3 6.04 7.98 1.50
N ILE A 4 5.34 7.04 0.84
CA ILE A 4 4.79 5.84 1.49
C ILE A 4 5.98 5.03 1.99
N LYS A 5 5.98 4.74 3.30
CA LYS A 5 6.98 3.87 3.92
C LYS A 5 6.49 2.44 3.90
N THR A 6 7.42 1.49 3.94
CA THR A 6 7.06 0.12 4.26
C THR A 6 6.63 0.03 5.72
N GLY A 7 5.77 -0.94 6.03
CA GLY A 7 5.25 -1.13 7.39
C GLY A 7 3.75 -1.36 7.43
N ARG A 8 3.21 -1.39 8.66
CA ARG A 8 1.80 -1.65 8.90
C ARG A 8 0.98 -0.38 8.89
N TYR A 9 -0.15 -0.46 8.24
CA TYR A 9 -1.12 0.61 8.07
C TYR A 9 -2.48 0.10 8.51
N ARG A 10 -3.18 0.86 9.34
CA ARG A 10 -4.56 0.56 9.73
C ARG A 10 -5.52 1.49 9.03
N HIS A 11 -6.43 0.93 8.25
CA HIS A 11 -7.44 1.72 7.57
C HIS A 11 -8.51 2.23 8.54
N PHE A 12 -9.00 3.45 8.32
CA PHE A 12 -10.00 4.07 9.19
C PHE A 12 -11.35 3.35 9.19
N LYS A 13 -11.70 2.62 8.10
CA LYS A 13 -12.93 1.80 8.05
C LYS A 13 -12.71 0.39 8.63
N GLY A 14 -11.55 0.14 9.23
CA GLY A 14 -11.13 -1.17 9.69
C GLY A 14 -10.29 -1.92 8.66
N GLY A 15 -9.55 -2.93 9.12
CA GLY A 15 -8.60 -3.68 8.32
C GLY A 15 -7.18 -3.16 8.46
N GLU A 16 -6.27 -4.09 8.77
CA GLU A 16 -4.83 -3.83 8.78
C GLU A 16 -4.21 -4.34 7.48
N TYR A 17 -3.25 -3.58 6.98
CA TYR A 17 -2.48 -3.87 5.78
C TYR A 17 -1.01 -3.69 6.07
N GLU A 18 -0.17 -4.39 5.32
CA GLU A 18 1.28 -4.18 5.34
C GLU A 18 1.73 -3.73 3.95
N VAL A 19 2.39 -2.58 3.87
CA VAL A 19 3.17 -2.19 2.69
C VAL A 19 4.49 -2.93 2.75
N VAL A 20 4.66 -3.87 1.82
CA VAL A 20 5.82 -4.74 1.73
C VAL A 20 6.97 -4.01 1.04
N ALA A 21 6.69 -3.33 -0.07
CA ALA A 21 7.69 -2.62 -0.85
C ALA A 21 7.08 -1.56 -1.77
N ILE A 22 7.94 -0.65 -2.22
CA ILE A 22 7.70 0.20 -3.39
C ILE A 22 8.53 -0.38 -4.54
N ALA A 23 7.91 -0.59 -5.70
CA ALA A 23 8.54 -1.15 -6.89
C ALA A 23 8.33 -0.25 -8.11
N HIS A 24 9.02 -0.54 -9.21
CA HIS A 24 8.77 0.10 -10.49
C HIS A 24 8.20 -0.94 -11.46
N HIS A 25 7.16 -0.56 -12.21
CA HIS A 25 6.66 -1.37 -13.31
C HIS A 25 7.74 -1.43 -14.40
N SER A 26 8.15 -2.63 -14.81
CA SER A 26 9.34 -2.79 -15.65
C SER A 26 9.21 -2.18 -17.04
N GLU A 27 7.99 -2.10 -17.57
CA GLU A 27 7.74 -1.62 -18.94
C GLU A 27 7.50 -0.10 -18.98
N THR A 28 6.91 0.47 -17.93
CA THR A 28 6.50 1.88 -17.90
C THR A 28 7.33 2.73 -16.93
N LEU A 29 8.12 2.09 -16.07
CA LEU A 29 8.86 2.70 -14.95
C LEU A 29 7.97 3.43 -13.95
N GLU A 30 6.65 3.18 -13.97
CA GLU A 30 5.72 3.77 -13.02
C GLU A 30 5.93 3.19 -11.62
N LYS A 31 5.84 4.05 -10.59
CA LYS A 31 5.93 3.60 -9.20
C LYS A 31 4.70 2.79 -8.81
N MET A 32 4.94 1.67 -8.14
CA MET A 32 3.93 0.73 -7.66
C MET A 32 4.08 0.49 -6.16
N VAL A 33 2.96 0.26 -5.48
CA VAL A 33 2.93 -0.17 -4.08
C VAL A 33 2.58 -1.65 -4.02
N ILE A 34 3.44 -2.42 -3.36
CA ILE A 34 3.21 -3.84 -3.07
C ILE A 34 2.75 -3.95 -1.62
N TYR A 35 1.60 -4.58 -1.40
CA TYR A 35 0.99 -4.69 -0.07
C TYR A 35 0.24 -6.01 0.12
N ARG A 36 -0.09 -6.34 1.38
CA ARG A 36 -0.96 -7.46 1.72
C ARG A 36 -1.98 -7.10 2.82
N PRO A 37 -3.22 -7.58 2.74
CA PRO A 37 -4.14 -7.55 3.88
C PRO A 37 -3.65 -8.44 5.01
N LEU A 38 -3.80 -8.00 6.27
CA LEU A 38 -3.47 -8.78 7.47
C LEU A 38 -4.71 -9.44 8.12
N TYR A 39 -5.90 -9.15 7.61
CA TYR A 39 -7.18 -9.68 8.12
C TYR A 39 -7.72 -10.86 7.31
N ALA A 40 -7.12 -11.18 6.16
CA ALA A 40 -7.54 -12.26 5.29
C ALA A 40 -6.34 -12.78 4.50
N ASP A 41 -6.30 -14.09 4.27
CA ASP A 41 -5.26 -14.73 3.46
C ASP A 41 -5.63 -14.64 1.97
N THR A 42 -5.46 -13.45 1.39
CA THR A 42 -5.76 -13.17 -0.02
C THR A 42 -4.50 -12.90 -0.85
N GLY A 43 -3.32 -13.15 -0.29
CA GLY A 43 -2.03 -12.98 -0.96
C GLY A 43 -1.52 -11.54 -1.05
N ILE A 44 -0.59 -11.32 -1.98
CA ILE A 44 0.10 -10.04 -2.22
C ILE A 44 -0.54 -9.33 -3.40
N TRP A 45 -0.76 -8.02 -3.24
CA TRP A 45 -1.40 -7.15 -4.21
C TRP A 45 -0.46 -6.04 -4.66
N VAL A 46 -0.64 -5.57 -5.89
CA VAL A 46 0.13 -4.49 -6.49
C VAL A 46 -0.80 -3.45 -7.09
N ARG A 47 -0.49 -2.17 -6.91
CA ARG A 47 -1.28 -1.06 -7.49
C ARG A 47 -0.41 0.18 -7.76
N PRO A 48 -0.81 1.07 -8.69
CA PRO A 48 -0.10 2.32 -8.95
C PRO A 48 0.03 3.16 -7.68
N TYR A 49 1.18 3.81 -7.51
CA TYR A 49 1.50 4.61 -6.31
C TYR A 49 0.49 5.74 -6.08
N ASP A 50 0.12 6.48 -7.12
CA ASP A 50 -0.81 7.61 -7.00
C ASP A 50 -2.23 7.17 -6.63
N THR A 51 -2.67 6.04 -7.18
CA THR A 51 -3.95 5.43 -6.81
C THR A 51 -3.88 4.83 -5.41
N ALA A 52 -2.70 4.39 -4.96
CA ALA A 52 -2.52 3.86 -3.62
C ALA A 52 -2.71 4.92 -2.54
N VAL A 53 -2.10 6.08 -2.75
CA VAL A 53 -2.26 7.28 -1.93
C VAL A 53 -3.75 7.64 -1.83
N ARG A 54 -4.46 7.60 -2.96
CA ARG A 54 -5.89 7.97 -3.07
C ARG A 54 -6.87 6.91 -2.55
N LEU A 55 -6.46 5.64 -2.52
CA LEU A 55 -7.19 4.53 -1.94
C LEU A 55 -6.57 4.18 -0.58
N ASN A 56 -7.02 4.87 0.46
CA ASN A 56 -7.04 4.34 1.83
C ASN A 56 -5.70 4.22 2.60
N ILE A 57 -4.57 4.74 2.12
CA ILE A 57 -3.30 4.77 2.91
C ILE A 57 -2.99 6.14 3.50
N ASP A 58 -3.40 7.24 2.87
CA ASP A 58 -3.17 8.60 3.42
C ASP A 58 -3.94 8.91 4.70
N GLN A 59 -5.02 8.17 4.97
CA GLN A 59 -5.81 8.24 6.21
C GLN A 59 -5.52 7.08 7.17
N ALA A 60 -4.58 6.20 6.82
CA ALA A 60 -4.12 5.16 7.70
C ALA A 60 -2.94 5.70 8.51
N GLN A 61 -3.07 5.72 9.84
CA GLN A 61 -1.91 5.99 10.68
C GLN A 61 -0.95 4.79 10.60
N LEU A 62 0.35 5.10 10.51
CA LEU A 62 1.40 4.13 10.79
C LEU A 62 1.16 3.62 12.22
N VAL A 63 1.03 2.30 12.38
CA VAL A 63 0.85 1.65 13.69
C VAL A 63 2.22 1.30 14.26
#